data_AF-A0A9W7FJJ8-F1
#
_entry.id   AF-A0A9W7FJJ8-F1
#
_cell.length_a   1.000
_cell.length_b   1.000
_cell.length_c   1.000
_cell.angle_alpha   90.00
_cell.angle_beta   90.00
_cell.angle_gamma   90.00
#
_symmetry.space_group_name_H-M   'P 1'
#
loop_
_entity.id
_entity.type
_entity.pdbx_description
1 polymer ?
#
loop_
_entity_poly.entity_id
_entity_poly.type
_entity_poly.pdbx_seq_one_letter_code
_entity_poly.pdbx_strand_id
1 'polypeptide(L)'
;MSALARTALSALHLSYDTDEEKMPPHVLLAHQKYACTPSDSDDPTSVLTPPSSGKNILLHSCCAPCSGAMIHEMSRLNLNVTVIFYNPNIHPYAEYLIRKEENLKFCLKLKINFIDLDTDKDYGQKLWFKLAKGMESDAERGNRCTMCFDMRMMRTAEYAKENGFEVIATTNATSRWKDTEQVDSTAQAAADKHGLEYWRGSWKSDRLTLLKYQISAGERFYKQEYCGCTYSLRDSNLWREKEGIGKIKIGGEEAGLGSRWFTDASVDAEEENQDVVDSFFADANAVADKVEEGGNRRDAWKVLKGDELKELYEERNKGENGGKGLNNW
;
A
#
# COMPACT_ATOMS: atom_id res chain seq x y z
N MET A 1 -10.99 12.05 -58.20
CA MET A 1 -11.32 11.19 -57.05
C MET A 1 -10.20 11.30 -56.04
N SER A 2 -10.58 11.61 -54.79
CA SER A 2 -9.81 12.31 -53.77
C SER A 2 -8.73 11.46 -53.08
N ALA A 3 -7.64 12.14 -52.73
CA ALA A 3 -6.66 11.71 -51.73
C ALA A 3 -7.15 12.01 -50.31
N LEU A 4 -6.52 11.31 -49.35
CA LEU A 4 -6.42 11.60 -47.91
C LEU A 4 -7.56 11.13 -46.98
N ALA A 5 -7.28 10.05 -46.26
CA ALA A 5 -7.79 9.81 -44.91
C ALA A 5 -6.71 9.10 -44.07
N ARG A 6 -5.84 9.89 -43.42
CA ARG A 6 -5.16 9.49 -42.18
C ARG A 6 -5.84 10.28 -41.07
N THR A 7 -6.64 9.60 -40.27
CA THR A 7 -7.35 10.22 -39.14
C THR A 7 -6.37 10.37 -37.98
N ALA A 8 -6.14 11.61 -37.57
CA ALA A 8 -5.36 11.96 -36.40
C ALA A 8 -6.09 11.54 -35.12
N LEU A 9 -5.39 10.84 -34.21
CA LEU A 9 -5.73 10.85 -32.80
C LEU A 9 -5.46 12.27 -32.29
N SER A 10 -6.52 13.05 -32.09
CA SER A 10 -6.44 14.26 -31.28
C SER A 10 -6.29 13.83 -29.82
N ALA A 11 -5.09 13.95 -29.27
CA ALA A 11 -4.90 14.00 -27.83
C ALA A 11 -5.72 15.19 -27.29
N LEU A 12 -6.78 14.90 -26.53
CA LEU A 12 -7.41 15.90 -25.68
C LEU A 12 -6.35 16.30 -24.64
N HIS A 13 -5.60 17.36 -24.91
CA HIS A 13 -4.98 18.14 -23.85
C HIS A 13 -6.13 18.82 -23.09
N LEU A 14 -6.60 18.16 -22.03
CA LEU A 14 -7.34 18.84 -20.97
C LEU A 14 -6.39 19.90 -20.40
N SER A 15 -6.57 21.15 -20.81
CA SER A 15 -5.94 22.28 -20.14
C SER A 15 -6.38 22.26 -18.69
N TYR A 16 -5.44 21.97 -17.79
CA TYR A 16 -5.65 22.01 -16.35
C TYR A 16 -6.03 23.44 -15.95
N ASP A 17 -7.22 23.61 -15.38
CA ASP A 17 -7.68 24.89 -14.82
C ASP A 17 -6.89 25.12 -13.53
N THR A 18 -5.83 25.91 -13.60
CA THR A 18 -4.93 26.25 -12.47
C THR A 18 -5.48 27.38 -11.60
N ASP A 19 -6.78 27.66 -11.69
CA ASP A 19 -7.43 28.75 -10.98
C ASP A 19 -7.64 28.36 -9.50
N GLU A 20 -6.68 28.74 -8.65
CA GLU A 20 -6.65 28.46 -7.21
C GLU A 20 -7.97 28.88 -6.50
N GLU A 21 -8.69 29.87 -7.02
CA GLU A 21 -9.94 30.37 -6.43
C GLU A 21 -11.12 29.39 -6.56
N LYS A 22 -11.05 28.38 -7.44
CA LYS A 22 -12.15 27.41 -7.67
C LYS A 22 -11.92 26.04 -7.04
N MET A 23 -10.77 25.80 -6.42
CA MET A 23 -10.41 24.49 -5.87
C MET A 23 -11.05 24.26 -4.49
N PRO A 24 -11.55 23.05 -4.18
CA PRO A 24 -12.03 22.74 -2.85
C PRO A 24 -10.95 22.99 -1.79
N PRO A 25 -11.28 23.48 -0.59
CA PRO A 25 -10.29 23.87 0.42
C PRO A 25 -9.30 22.77 0.83
N HIS A 26 -9.69 21.50 0.75
CA HIS A 26 -8.80 20.36 1.01
C HIS A 26 -7.75 20.18 -0.08
N VAL A 27 -8.10 20.52 -1.32
CA VAL A 27 -7.22 20.41 -2.48
C VAL A 27 -6.10 21.45 -2.41
N LEU A 28 -6.42 22.70 -2.08
CA LEU A 28 -5.45 23.77 -1.88
C LEU A 28 -4.42 23.41 -0.81
N LEU A 29 -4.86 22.85 0.32
CA LEU A 29 -3.99 22.47 1.44
C LEU A 29 -3.02 21.33 1.09
N ALA A 30 -3.49 20.32 0.36
CA ALA A 30 -2.64 19.22 -0.09
C ALA A 30 -1.61 19.69 -1.13
N HIS A 31 -2.05 20.52 -2.09
CA HIS A 31 -1.21 21.02 -3.18
C HIS A 31 -0.12 22.00 -2.69
N GLN A 32 -0.47 22.94 -1.81
CA GLN A 32 0.49 23.92 -1.26
C GLN A 32 1.60 23.25 -0.44
N LYS A 33 1.31 22.10 0.18
CA LYS A 33 2.21 21.47 1.13
C LYS A 33 3.19 20.48 0.51
N TYR A 34 2.83 19.87 -0.62
CA TYR A 34 3.64 18.82 -1.27
C TYR A 34 3.86 19.09 -2.77
N ALA A 35 3.82 20.35 -3.19
CA ALA A 35 3.99 20.76 -4.59
C ALA A 35 5.20 20.07 -5.23
N CYS A 36 4.96 19.31 -6.31
CA CYS A 36 6.00 18.69 -7.13
C CYS A 36 6.88 19.75 -7.78
N THR A 37 8.18 19.47 -7.90
CA THR A 37 9.09 20.26 -8.72
C THR A 37 8.88 19.94 -10.21
N PRO A 38 9.09 20.89 -11.14
CA PRO A 38 8.77 20.71 -12.57
C PRO A 38 9.55 19.61 -13.32
N SER A 39 10.54 18.97 -12.70
CA SER A 39 11.37 17.92 -13.32
C SER A 39 10.69 16.54 -13.41
N ASP A 40 9.51 16.36 -12.83
CA ASP A 40 8.84 15.06 -12.72
C ASP A 40 7.96 14.72 -13.95
N SER A 41 8.03 15.52 -15.03
CA SER A 41 7.10 15.47 -16.17
C SER A 41 7.48 14.54 -17.34
N ASP A 42 8.64 13.89 -17.30
CA ASP A 42 9.20 13.23 -18.49
C ASP A 42 8.91 11.72 -18.58
N ASP A 43 8.21 11.13 -17.60
CA ASP A 43 7.72 9.75 -17.68
C ASP A 43 6.24 9.70 -18.10
N PRO A 44 5.92 9.32 -19.36
CA PRO A 44 4.54 9.21 -19.84
C PRO A 44 3.73 8.10 -19.14
N THR A 45 4.36 7.18 -18.41
CA THR A 45 3.67 6.15 -17.61
C THR A 45 3.20 6.66 -16.24
N SER A 46 3.60 7.89 -15.86
CA SER A 46 3.29 8.51 -14.56
C SER A 46 1.96 9.27 -14.53
N VAL A 47 1.26 9.38 -15.66
CA VAL A 47 0.01 10.12 -15.80
C VAL A 47 -1.16 9.25 -15.36
N LEU A 48 -1.71 9.56 -14.19
CA LEU A 48 -2.94 8.95 -13.70
C LEU A 48 -4.14 9.44 -14.52
N THR A 49 -4.85 8.50 -15.14
CA THR A 49 -6.15 8.79 -15.78
C THR A 49 -7.23 8.80 -14.70
N PRO A 50 -8.02 9.89 -14.56
CA PRO A 50 -9.13 9.94 -13.61
C PRO A 50 -10.20 8.86 -13.91
N PRO A 51 -10.99 8.46 -12.91
CA PRO A 51 -12.09 7.52 -13.12
C PRO A 51 -13.16 8.10 -14.05
N SER A 52 -13.90 7.22 -14.72
CA SER A 52 -14.85 7.58 -15.78
C SER A 52 -16.26 7.95 -15.28
N SER A 53 -16.67 7.37 -14.16
CA SER A 53 -18.05 7.38 -13.67
C SER A 53 -18.38 8.49 -12.68
N GLY A 54 -17.39 9.23 -12.15
CA GLY A 54 -17.69 10.24 -11.15
C GLY A 54 -16.47 10.90 -10.51
N LYS A 55 -16.75 11.94 -9.71
CA LYS A 55 -15.73 12.65 -8.91
C LYS A 55 -15.71 12.21 -7.44
N ASN A 56 -16.71 11.46 -6.98
CA ASN A 56 -16.86 11.05 -5.58
C ASN A 56 -16.20 9.68 -5.36
N ILE A 57 -15.05 9.68 -4.70
CA ILE A 57 -14.20 8.50 -4.55
C ILE A 57 -14.16 8.08 -3.08
N LEU A 58 -14.46 6.82 -2.83
CA LEU A 58 -14.19 6.18 -1.54
C LEU A 58 -12.83 5.47 -1.60
N LEU A 59 -11.84 6.04 -0.92
CA LEU A 59 -10.49 5.49 -0.83
C LEU A 59 -10.38 4.59 0.40
N HIS A 60 -10.33 3.26 0.19
CA HIS A 60 -9.97 2.32 1.25
C HIS A 60 -8.52 2.55 1.67
N SER A 61 -8.31 2.75 2.97
CA SER A 61 -7.00 2.92 3.58
C SER A 61 -6.81 1.98 4.76
N CYS A 62 -5.60 1.44 4.89
CA CYS A 62 -5.18 0.66 6.06
C CYS A 62 -4.13 1.38 6.92
N CYS A 63 -3.60 2.52 6.48
CA CYS A 63 -2.63 3.33 7.21
C CYS A 63 -2.33 4.66 6.50
N ALA A 64 -1.77 5.63 7.25
CA ALA A 64 -1.42 6.95 6.70
C ALA A 64 -0.35 6.93 5.60
N PRO A 65 0.80 6.22 5.75
CA PRO A 65 1.85 6.18 4.73
C PRO A 65 1.35 5.80 3.34
N CYS A 66 0.55 4.74 3.24
CA CYS A 66 0.06 4.26 1.95
C CYS A 66 -1.01 5.19 1.31
N SER A 67 -1.62 6.07 2.10
CA SER A 67 -2.68 6.99 1.63
C SER A 67 -2.14 8.32 1.11
N GLY A 68 -0.95 8.75 1.53
CA GLY A 68 -0.40 10.08 1.27
C GLY A 68 -0.37 10.46 -0.22
N ALA A 69 0.34 9.68 -1.04
CA ALA A 69 0.50 9.95 -2.47
C ALA A 69 -0.85 9.89 -3.22
N MET A 70 -1.72 8.93 -2.88
CA MET A 70 -3.04 8.84 -3.52
C MET A 70 -3.91 10.05 -3.21
N ILE A 71 -3.98 10.46 -1.94
CA ILE A 71 -4.71 11.64 -1.53
C ILE A 71 -4.18 12.90 -2.23
N HIS A 72 -2.85 13.02 -2.34
CA HIS A 72 -2.21 14.12 -3.06
C HIS A 72 -2.62 14.17 -4.53
N GLU A 73 -2.51 13.06 -5.26
CA GLU A 73 -2.88 13.01 -6.68
C GLU A 73 -4.39 13.17 -6.91
N MET A 74 -5.21 12.59 -6.04
CA MET A 74 -6.66 12.77 -6.08
C MET A 74 -7.05 14.24 -5.91
N SER A 75 -6.36 14.93 -5.00
CA SER A 75 -6.51 16.37 -4.81
C SER A 75 -6.08 17.12 -6.08
N ARG A 76 -4.88 16.84 -6.63
CA ARG A 76 -4.37 17.45 -7.86
C ARG A 76 -5.33 17.29 -9.05
N LEU A 77 -6.06 16.18 -9.12
CA LEU A 77 -7.06 15.89 -10.15
C LEU A 77 -8.46 16.47 -9.85
N ASN A 78 -8.61 17.24 -8.77
CA ASN A 78 -9.87 17.84 -8.32
C ASN A 78 -10.99 16.80 -8.10
N LEU A 79 -10.63 15.69 -7.45
CA LEU A 79 -11.54 14.60 -7.09
C LEU A 79 -11.99 14.77 -5.62
N ASN A 80 -13.26 14.50 -5.37
CA ASN A 80 -13.84 14.53 -4.03
C ASN A 80 -13.55 13.20 -3.33
N VAL A 81 -12.45 13.16 -2.58
CA VAL A 81 -12.01 11.96 -1.87
C VAL A 81 -12.60 11.90 -0.46
N THR A 82 -13.12 10.73 -0.10
CA THR A 82 -13.39 10.33 1.29
C THR A 82 -12.56 9.10 1.60
N VAL A 83 -11.83 9.12 2.72
CA VAL A 83 -11.03 7.99 3.18
C VAL A 83 -11.87 7.11 4.09
N ILE A 84 -11.86 5.81 3.82
CA ILE A 84 -12.47 4.80 4.69
C ILE A 84 -11.39 3.89 5.25
N PHE A 85 -11.32 3.81 6.58
CA PHE A 85 -10.41 2.94 7.29
C PHE A 85 -11.11 1.63 7.63
N TYR A 86 -10.64 0.53 7.04
CA TYR A 86 -11.16 -0.80 7.34
C TYR A 86 -10.07 -1.86 7.23
N ASN A 87 -9.56 -2.32 8.36
CA ASN A 87 -8.57 -3.38 8.41
C ASN A 87 -8.67 -4.14 9.75
N PRO A 88 -9.68 -5.03 9.89
CA PRO A 88 -9.98 -5.69 11.17
C PRO A 88 -8.91 -6.70 11.60
N ASN A 89 -8.01 -7.08 10.68
CA ASN A 89 -6.92 -7.99 10.98
C ASN A 89 -5.69 -7.32 11.58
N ILE A 90 -5.66 -5.99 11.76
CA ILE A 90 -4.50 -5.35 12.41
C ILE A 90 -4.41 -5.80 13.87
N HIS A 91 -3.30 -6.45 14.18
CA HIS A 91 -2.99 -7.11 15.42
C HIS A 91 -1.54 -6.79 15.83
N PRO A 92 -1.27 -6.43 17.09
CA PRO A 92 -2.22 -6.34 18.19
C PRO A 92 -3.09 -5.08 18.13
N TYR A 93 -4.02 -4.94 19.07
CA TYR A 93 -4.93 -3.79 19.14
C TYR A 93 -4.19 -2.44 19.17
N ALA A 94 -3.03 -2.38 19.84
CA ALA A 94 -2.19 -1.18 19.90
C ALA A 94 -1.69 -0.73 18.51
N GLU A 95 -1.30 -1.67 17.63
CA GLU A 95 -0.87 -1.34 16.26
C GLU A 95 -2.02 -0.71 15.46
N TYR A 96 -3.23 -1.27 15.61
CA TYR A 96 -4.41 -0.75 14.94
C TYR A 96 -4.71 0.68 15.36
N LEU A 97 -4.64 0.98 16.66
CA LEU A 97 -4.87 2.33 17.14
C LEU A 97 -3.88 3.31 16.54
N ILE A 98 -2.59 2.96 16.53
CA ILE A 98 -1.54 3.79 15.92
C ILE A 98 -1.87 4.07 14.45
N ARG A 99 -2.10 3.02 13.64
CA ARG A 99 -2.36 3.17 12.20
C ARG A 99 -3.65 3.95 11.92
N LYS A 100 -4.71 3.71 12.68
CA LYS A 100 -6.00 4.40 12.54
C LYS A 100 -5.89 5.87 12.92
N GLU A 101 -5.37 6.15 14.10
CA GLU A 101 -5.28 7.52 14.63
C GLU A 101 -4.36 8.38 13.78
N GLU A 102 -3.24 7.82 13.30
CA GLU A 102 -2.35 8.53 12.39
C GLU A 102 -3.05 8.88 11.07
N ASN A 103 -3.82 7.94 10.50
CA ASN A 103 -4.54 8.18 9.25
C ASN A 103 -5.68 9.19 9.44
N LEU A 104 -6.41 9.12 10.55
CA LEU A 104 -7.42 10.11 10.93
C LEU A 104 -6.80 11.50 11.09
N LYS A 105 -5.70 11.63 11.85
CA LYS A 105 -4.99 12.91 12.05
C LYS A 105 -4.55 13.52 10.72
N PHE A 106 -4.03 12.69 9.82
CA PHE A 106 -3.63 13.14 8.48
C PHE A 106 -4.83 13.63 7.65
N CYS A 107 -5.94 12.88 7.63
CA CYS A 107 -7.14 13.29 6.90
C CYS A 107 -7.75 14.58 7.47
N LEU A 108 -7.83 14.71 8.80
CA LEU A 108 -8.30 15.92 9.46
C LEU A 108 -7.43 17.15 9.12
N LYS A 109 -6.10 16.99 9.11
CA LYS A 109 -5.15 18.04 8.72
C LYS A 109 -5.39 18.52 7.29
N LEU A 110 -5.72 17.60 6.38
CA LEU A 110 -6.03 17.90 4.98
C LEU A 110 -7.49 18.28 4.74
N LYS A 111 -8.34 18.29 5.77
CA LYS A 111 -9.80 18.51 5.65
C LYS A 111 -10.49 17.51 4.72
N ILE A 112 -10.04 16.26 4.76
CA ILE A 112 -10.62 15.13 4.03
C ILE A 112 -11.54 14.35 4.98
N ASN A 113 -12.71 13.96 4.47
CA ASN A 113 -13.64 13.14 5.22
C ASN A 113 -13.00 11.78 5.53
N PHE A 114 -13.11 11.36 6.79
CA PHE A 114 -12.58 10.08 7.27
C PHE A 114 -13.70 9.26 7.90
N ILE A 115 -13.82 8.01 7.48
CA ILE A 115 -14.81 7.06 7.99
C ILE A 115 -14.05 5.92 8.65
N ASP A 116 -14.30 5.71 9.94
CA ASP A 116 -13.88 4.49 10.63
C ASP A 116 -14.97 3.43 10.46
N LEU A 117 -14.72 2.43 9.63
CA LEU A 117 -15.68 1.36 9.33
C LEU A 117 -15.54 0.16 10.28
N ASP A 118 -14.45 0.10 11.04
CA ASP A 118 -14.15 -0.99 11.96
C ASP A 118 -14.65 -0.66 13.38
N THR A 119 -15.93 -0.31 13.49
CA THR A 119 -16.58 0.17 14.73
C THR A 119 -16.84 -0.96 15.73
N ASP A 120 -17.07 -2.19 15.25
CA ASP A 120 -17.08 -3.42 16.05
C ASP A 120 -15.88 -4.28 15.66
N LYS A 121 -14.73 -3.91 16.23
CA LYS A 121 -13.47 -4.59 15.95
C LYS A 121 -13.48 -6.05 16.40
N ASP A 122 -14.16 -6.37 17.50
CA ASP A 122 -14.24 -7.74 17.99
C ASP A 122 -14.96 -8.63 16.99
N TYR A 123 -16.07 -8.15 16.41
CA TYR A 123 -16.77 -8.85 15.34
C TYR A 123 -15.90 -8.97 14.09
N GLY A 124 -15.32 -7.86 13.62
CA GLY A 124 -14.47 -7.86 12.43
C GLY A 124 -13.28 -8.82 12.56
N GLN A 125 -12.59 -8.80 13.70
CA GLN A 125 -11.46 -9.67 13.96
C GLN A 125 -11.86 -11.14 14.05
N LYS A 126 -12.97 -11.47 14.74
CA LYS A 126 -13.48 -12.85 14.81
C LYS A 126 -13.86 -13.37 13.42
N LEU A 127 -14.49 -12.54 12.59
CA LEU A 127 -14.82 -12.89 11.22
C LEU A 127 -13.55 -13.16 10.39
N TRP A 128 -12.53 -12.30 10.51
CA TRP A 128 -11.27 -12.50 9.81
C TRP A 128 -10.60 -13.82 10.21
N PHE A 129 -10.51 -14.13 11.51
CA PHE A 129 -9.95 -15.40 11.97
C PHE A 129 -10.75 -16.61 11.50
N LYS A 130 -12.08 -16.49 11.44
CA LYS A 130 -12.96 -17.54 10.89
C LYS A 130 -12.66 -17.80 9.41
N LEU A 131 -12.47 -16.75 8.61
CA LEU A 131 -12.17 -16.86 7.18
C LEU A 131 -10.73 -17.35 6.92
N ALA A 132 -9.78 -16.94 7.76
CA ALA A 132 -8.37 -17.33 7.65
C ALA A 132 -8.08 -18.77 8.13
N LYS A 133 -9.08 -19.49 8.64
CA LYS A 133 -8.91 -20.84 9.16
C LYS A 133 -8.45 -21.79 8.05
N GLY A 134 -7.34 -22.48 8.26
CA GLY A 134 -6.69 -23.35 7.28
C GLY A 134 -5.68 -22.64 6.37
N MET A 135 -5.53 -21.31 6.49
CA MET A 135 -4.56 -20.48 5.74
C MET A 135 -3.48 -19.89 6.66
N GLU A 136 -3.32 -20.43 7.87
CA GLU A 136 -2.43 -19.88 8.89
C GLU A 136 -0.95 -19.98 8.50
N SER A 137 -0.62 -20.95 7.65
CA SER A 137 0.74 -21.23 7.17
C SER A 137 1.03 -20.68 5.78
N ASP A 138 0.04 -20.11 5.09
CA ASP A 138 0.20 -19.51 3.77
C ASP A 138 1.29 -18.43 3.80
N ALA A 139 2.06 -18.33 2.72
CA ALA A 139 3.02 -17.26 2.54
C ALA A 139 2.32 -15.90 2.32
N GLU A 140 3.06 -14.81 2.51
CA GLU A 140 2.64 -13.51 1.97
C GLU A 140 2.47 -13.64 0.44
N ARG A 141 1.52 -12.88 -0.13
CA ARG A 141 1.02 -13.08 -1.50
C ARG A 141 0.39 -14.46 -1.77
N GLY A 142 0.08 -15.25 -0.73
CA GLY A 142 -0.71 -16.49 -0.84
C GLY A 142 -2.22 -16.28 -0.68
N ASN A 143 -2.99 -17.37 -0.60
CA ASN A 143 -4.46 -17.35 -0.53
C ASN A 143 -4.99 -16.54 0.68
N ARG A 144 -4.29 -16.57 1.82
CA ARG A 144 -4.59 -15.69 2.95
C ARG A 144 -4.68 -14.21 2.55
N CYS A 145 -3.75 -13.72 1.72
CA CYS A 145 -3.71 -12.31 1.34
C CYS A 145 -4.88 -11.97 0.43
N THR A 146 -5.21 -12.82 -0.56
CA THR A 146 -6.41 -12.70 -1.40
C THR A 146 -7.68 -12.64 -0.55
N MET A 147 -7.90 -13.62 0.35
CA MET A 147 -9.06 -13.64 1.25
C MET A 147 -9.14 -12.36 2.10
N CYS A 148 -7.98 -11.88 2.57
CA CYS A 148 -7.90 -10.68 3.36
C CYS A 148 -8.26 -9.42 2.57
N PHE A 149 -7.85 -9.33 1.30
CA PHE A 149 -8.22 -8.23 0.42
C PHE A 149 -9.71 -8.31 0.03
N ASP A 150 -10.23 -9.50 -0.28
CA ASP A 150 -11.65 -9.72 -0.55
C ASP A 150 -12.51 -9.21 0.59
N MET A 151 -12.24 -9.62 1.84
CA MET A 151 -12.99 -9.17 3.01
C MET A 151 -13.01 -7.64 3.13
N ARG A 152 -11.85 -6.99 2.92
CA ARG A 152 -11.73 -5.54 3.06
C ARG A 152 -12.46 -4.81 1.93
N MET A 153 -12.21 -5.22 0.68
CA MET A 153 -12.77 -4.56 -0.49
C MET A 153 -14.27 -4.79 -0.62
N MET A 154 -14.78 -5.98 -0.28
CA MET A 154 -16.21 -6.26 -0.23
C MET A 154 -16.93 -5.33 0.73
N ARG A 155 -16.40 -5.16 1.95
CA ARG A 155 -17.02 -4.29 2.96
C ARG A 155 -16.92 -2.80 2.58
N THR A 156 -15.82 -2.40 1.94
CA THR A 156 -15.67 -1.05 1.36
C THR A 156 -16.69 -0.80 0.24
N ALA A 157 -16.85 -1.73 -0.69
CA ALA A 157 -17.79 -1.60 -1.82
C ALA A 157 -19.25 -1.58 -1.35
N GLU A 158 -19.59 -2.39 -0.35
CA GLU A 158 -20.90 -2.35 0.30
C GLU A 158 -21.20 -0.96 0.88
N TYR A 159 -20.26 -0.42 1.67
CA TYR A 159 -20.40 0.93 2.23
C TYR A 159 -20.50 2.00 1.13
N ALA A 160 -19.66 1.92 0.10
CA ALA A 160 -19.66 2.84 -1.03
C ALA A 160 -21.05 2.90 -1.68
N LYS A 161 -21.64 1.74 -1.94
CA LYS A 161 -22.97 1.63 -2.55
C LYS A 161 -24.07 2.21 -1.67
N GLU A 162 -24.07 1.91 -0.38
CA GLU A 162 -25.06 2.39 0.59
C GLU A 162 -25.02 3.91 0.78
N ASN A 163 -23.85 4.53 0.55
CA ASN A 163 -23.60 5.94 0.81
C ASN A 163 -23.42 6.79 -0.47
N GLY A 164 -23.77 6.24 -1.63
CA GLY A 164 -23.82 7.00 -2.88
C GLY A 164 -22.46 7.34 -3.50
N PHE A 165 -21.41 6.58 -3.20
CA PHE A 165 -20.15 6.66 -3.93
C PHE A 165 -20.26 5.90 -5.26
N GLU A 166 -19.56 6.40 -6.28
CA GLU A 166 -19.56 5.83 -7.64
C GLU A 166 -18.27 5.05 -7.90
N VAL A 167 -17.17 5.47 -7.25
CA VAL A 167 -15.83 4.95 -7.48
C VAL A 167 -15.21 4.50 -6.15
N ILE A 168 -14.56 3.34 -6.17
CA ILE A 168 -13.68 2.89 -5.08
C ILE A 168 -12.23 2.82 -5.54
N ALA A 169 -11.30 3.09 -4.63
CA ALA A 169 -9.87 2.89 -4.81
C ALA A 169 -9.27 2.33 -3.51
N THR A 170 -8.05 1.79 -3.56
CA THR A 170 -7.42 1.19 -2.39
C THR A 170 -5.94 1.53 -2.26
N THR A 171 -5.53 1.93 -1.06
CA THR A 171 -4.10 2.16 -0.75
C THR A 171 -3.27 0.88 -0.80
N ASN A 172 -3.90 -0.31 -0.84
CA ASN A 172 -3.16 -1.55 -1.07
C ASN A 172 -2.45 -1.53 -2.44
N ALA A 173 -2.98 -0.77 -3.41
CA ALA A 173 -2.42 -0.68 -4.75
C ALA A 173 -1.09 0.11 -4.80
N THR A 174 -0.72 0.86 -3.74
CA THR A 174 0.52 1.65 -3.71
C THR A 174 1.75 0.86 -3.24
N SER A 175 1.55 -0.34 -2.70
CA SER A 175 2.64 -1.14 -2.14
C SER A 175 3.13 -2.18 -3.15
N ARG A 176 4.41 -2.11 -3.51
CA ARG A 176 5.06 -3.12 -4.34
C ARG A 176 5.22 -4.43 -3.60
N TRP A 177 5.31 -4.42 -2.27
CA TRP A 177 5.28 -5.64 -1.44
C TRP A 177 4.00 -6.48 -1.61
N LYS A 178 2.90 -5.89 -2.08
CA LYS A 178 1.65 -6.59 -2.37
C LYS A 178 1.59 -7.04 -3.83
N ASP A 179 1.06 -8.23 -4.06
CA ASP A 179 0.77 -8.71 -5.40
C ASP A 179 -0.30 -7.81 -6.06
N THR A 180 0.04 -7.24 -7.22
CA THR A 180 -0.84 -6.30 -7.94
C THR A 180 -2.13 -6.97 -8.37
N GLU A 181 -2.05 -8.20 -8.88
CA GLU A 181 -3.20 -8.89 -9.44
C GLU A 181 -4.17 -9.33 -8.34
N GLN A 182 -3.68 -9.78 -7.19
CA GLN A 182 -4.52 -10.04 -6.01
C GLN A 182 -5.25 -8.78 -5.54
N VAL A 183 -4.54 -7.65 -5.44
CA VAL A 183 -5.16 -6.40 -4.99
C VAL A 183 -6.22 -5.93 -5.99
N ASP A 184 -5.89 -5.94 -7.27
CA ASP A 184 -6.76 -5.41 -8.31
C ASP A 184 -7.96 -6.31 -8.58
N SER A 185 -7.77 -7.64 -8.64
CA SER A 185 -8.87 -8.59 -8.90
C SER A 185 -9.90 -8.59 -7.76
N THR A 186 -9.47 -8.54 -6.51
CA THR A 186 -10.38 -8.47 -5.35
C THR A 186 -11.13 -7.14 -5.28
N ALA A 187 -10.45 -6.03 -5.59
CA ALA A 187 -11.08 -4.71 -5.65
C ALA A 187 -12.08 -4.60 -6.82
N GLN A 188 -11.72 -5.12 -7.99
CA GLN A 188 -12.59 -5.15 -9.18
C GLN A 188 -13.82 -6.02 -8.92
N ALA A 189 -13.66 -7.23 -8.38
CA ALA A 189 -14.77 -8.12 -8.06
C ALA A 189 -15.76 -7.49 -7.07
N ALA A 190 -15.24 -6.78 -6.06
CA ALA A 190 -16.07 -6.03 -5.12
C ALA A 190 -16.81 -4.87 -5.79
N ALA A 191 -16.14 -4.10 -6.65
CA ALA A 191 -16.77 -3.01 -7.40
C ALA A 191 -17.89 -3.52 -8.32
N ASP A 192 -17.60 -4.55 -9.12
CA ASP A 192 -18.55 -5.16 -10.07
C ASP A 192 -19.81 -5.66 -9.36
N LYS A 193 -19.64 -6.35 -8.23
CA LYS A 193 -20.75 -6.89 -7.44
C LYS A 193 -21.69 -5.80 -6.90
N HIS A 194 -21.18 -4.60 -6.67
CA HIS A 194 -21.94 -3.47 -6.13
C HIS A 194 -22.32 -2.42 -7.20
N GLY A 195 -21.94 -2.64 -8.46
CA GLY A 195 -22.18 -1.71 -9.56
C GLY A 195 -21.44 -0.39 -9.37
N LEU A 196 -20.16 -0.49 -9.01
CA LEU A 196 -19.23 0.63 -8.79
C LEU A 196 -18.10 0.54 -9.81
N GLU A 197 -17.38 1.64 -10.02
CA GLU A 197 -16.09 1.62 -10.72
C GLU A 197 -14.95 1.37 -9.73
N TYR A 198 -14.04 0.45 -10.05
CA TYR A 198 -12.75 0.36 -9.37
C TYR A 198 -11.71 1.19 -10.13
N TRP A 199 -11.12 2.17 -9.47
CA TRP A 199 -10.04 2.96 -10.08
C TRP A 199 -8.68 2.25 -9.97
N ARG A 200 -8.41 1.41 -10.98
CA ARG A 200 -7.13 0.75 -11.20
C ARG A 200 -6.08 1.72 -11.78
N GLY A 201 -5.55 2.60 -10.94
CA GLY A 201 -4.48 3.52 -11.31
C GLY A 201 -3.08 2.89 -11.25
N SER A 202 -2.12 3.47 -11.98
CA SER A 202 -0.69 3.10 -11.94
C SER A 202 -0.01 3.60 -10.66
N TRP A 203 -0.51 3.19 -9.50
CA TRP A 203 -0.13 3.69 -8.18
C TRP A 203 1.28 3.29 -7.70
N LYS A 204 1.93 2.37 -8.42
CA LYS A 204 3.26 1.84 -8.09
C LYS A 204 4.40 2.48 -8.87
N SER A 205 4.19 3.56 -9.63
CA SER A 205 5.30 4.21 -10.35
C SER A 205 6.39 4.72 -9.40
N ASP A 206 7.62 4.87 -9.89
CA ASP A 206 8.75 5.37 -9.08
C ASP A 206 8.44 6.76 -8.52
N ARG A 207 7.86 7.65 -9.34
CA ARG A 207 7.40 8.98 -8.91
C ARG A 207 6.44 8.91 -7.72
N LEU A 208 5.41 8.06 -7.80
CA LEU A 208 4.41 7.94 -6.74
C LEU A 208 4.96 7.23 -5.49
N THR A 209 5.90 6.32 -5.68
CA THR A 209 6.62 5.64 -4.59
C THR A 209 7.49 6.65 -3.83
N LEU A 210 8.24 7.48 -4.53
CA LEU A 210 9.02 8.57 -3.93
C LEU A 210 8.11 9.58 -3.22
N LEU A 211 7.03 10.04 -3.86
CA LEU A 211 6.07 10.98 -3.26
C LEU A 211 5.45 10.41 -1.97
N LYS A 212 5.10 9.12 -1.97
CA LYS A 212 4.59 8.42 -0.77
C LYS A 212 5.58 8.55 0.39
N TYR A 213 6.86 8.33 0.15
CA TYR A 213 7.87 8.41 1.19
C TYR A 213 8.26 9.86 1.56
N GLN A 214 8.21 10.80 0.62
CA GLN A 214 8.37 12.24 0.90
C GLN A 214 7.28 12.74 1.85
N ILE A 215 6.01 12.41 1.56
CA ILE A 215 4.88 12.74 2.44
C ILE A 215 5.06 12.05 3.78
N SER A 216 5.43 10.77 3.78
CA SER A 216 5.61 10.00 5.01
C SER A 216 6.71 10.57 5.91
N ALA A 217 7.85 10.98 5.34
CA ALA A 217 8.93 11.61 6.09
C ALA A 217 8.55 13.02 6.57
N GLY A 218 7.91 13.83 5.72
CA GLY A 218 7.45 15.17 6.08
C GLY A 218 6.40 15.17 7.19
N GLU A 219 5.52 14.17 7.23
CA GLU A 219 4.55 13.99 8.31
C GLU A 219 5.09 13.20 9.50
N ARG A 220 6.30 12.64 9.39
CA ARG A 220 6.89 11.71 10.35
C ARG A 220 5.92 10.57 10.69
N PHE A 221 5.39 9.90 9.67
CA PHE A 221 4.51 8.75 9.90
C PHE A 221 5.24 7.55 10.49
N TYR A 222 4.49 6.72 11.21
CA TYR A 222 4.93 5.50 11.85
C TYR A 222 5.36 4.46 10.79
N LYS A 223 6.62 4.00 10.90
CA LYS A 223 7.15 2.91 10.08
C LYS A 223 6.56 1.58 10.57
N GLN A 224 5.75 0.98 9.71
CA GLN A 224 5.13 -0.32 9.95
C GLN A 224 6.11 -1.43 9.59
N GLU A 225 6.31 -2.36 10.51
CA GLU A 225 7.33 -3.42 10.37
C GLU A 225 6.76 -4.76 9.85
N TYR A 226 5.46 -4.79 9.50
CA TYR A 226 4.70 -5.97 9.05
C TYR A 226 3.30 -5.56 8.54
N CYS A 227 2.53 -6.50 7.95
CA CYS A 227 1.25 -6.19 7.28
C CYS A 227 0.11 -5.77 8.20
N GLY A 228 0.28 -6.02 9.49
CA GLY A 228 -0.76 -5.85 10.49
C GLY A 228 -1.40 -7.16 10.88
N CYS A 229 -1.42 -8.21 10.06
CA CYS A 229 -2.01 -9.49 10.48
C CYS A 229 -1.09 -10.27 11.43
N THR A 230 -1.68 -11.06 12.33
CA THR A 230 -0.91 -11.85 13.32
C THR A 230 0.09 -12.79 12.67
N TYR A 231 -0.22 -13.34 11.49
CA TYR A 231 0.68 -14.25 10.78
C TYR A 231 1.86 -13.52 10.15
N SER A 232 1.65 -12.32 9.58
CA SER A 232 2.76 -11.46 9.16
C SER A 232 3.64 -11.07 10.35
N LEU A 233 3.06 -10.72 11.50
CA LEU A 233 3.83 -10.43 12.71
C LEU A 233 4.63 -11.64 13.21
N ARG A 234 4.04 -12.83 13.17
CA ARG A 234 4.70 -14.10 13.50
C ARG A 234 5.89 -14.33 12.58
N ASP A 235 5.69 -14.25 11.28
CA ASP A 235 6.69 -14.60 10.28
C ASP A 235 7.86 -13.60 10.31
N SER A 236 7.58 -12.30 10.39
CA SER A 236 8.62 -11.28 10.54
C SER A 236 9.40 -11.42 11.86
N ASN A 237 8.77 -11.87 12.94
CA ASN A 237 9.48 -12.13 14.21
C ASN A 237 10.31 -13.42 14.18
N LEU A 238 9.83 -14.48 13.51
CA LEU A 238 10.60 -15.71 13.31
C LEU A 238 11.84 -15.45 12.45
N TRP A 239 11.74 -14.59 11.45
CA TRP A 239 12.90 -14.13 10.68
C TRP A 239 13.85 -13.32 11.55
N ARG A 240 13.36 -12.29 12.26
CA ARG A 240 14.19 -11.46 13.16
C ARG A 240 14.97 -12.31 14.17
N GLU A 241 14.33 -13.29 14.80
CA GLU A 241 14.98 -14.18 15.77
C GLU A 241 16.12 -15.01 15.15
N LYS A 242 15.95 -15.52 13.92
CA LYS A 242 17.02 -16.23 13.21
C LYS A 242 18.24 -15.36 12.91
N GLU A 243 17.99 -14.07 12.68
CA GLU A 243 19.02 -13.07 12.36
C GLU A 243 19.61 -12.38 13.61
N GLY A 244 19.23 -12.83 14.81
CA GLY A 244 19.68 -12.21 16.07
C GLY A 244 19.11 -10.81 16.31
N ILE A 245 18.04 -10.44 15.62
CA ILE A 245 17.32 -9.17 15.76
C ILE A 245 16.21 -9.33 16.80
N GLY A 246 16.03 -8.32 17.65
CA GLY A 246 14.93 -8.31 18.63
C GLY A 246 13.55 -8.29 17.95
N LYS A 247 12.55 -8.90 18.61
CA LYS A 247 11.16 -8.91 18.11
C LYS A 247 10.61 -7.49 17.89
N ILE A 248 9.68 -7.35 16.94
CA ILE A 248 8.96 -6.11 16.67
C ILE A 248 8.34 -5.59 17.97
N LYS A 249 8.64 -4.33 18.28
CA LYS A 249 7.98 -3.58 19.34
C LYS A 249 6.92 -2.69 18.70
N ILE A 250 5.72 -2.69 19.26
CA ILE A 250 4.61 -1.87 18.77
C ILE A 250 4.73 -0.47 19.39
N GLY A 251 4.76 0.58 18.56
CA GLY A 251 4.95 1.95 19.03
C GLY A 251 6.35 2.21 19.60
N GLY A 252 6.43 3.11 20.58
CA GLY A 252 7.69 3.56 21.17
C GLY A 252 8.45 4.57 20.29
N GLU A 253 9.71 4.86 20.64
CA GLU A 253 10.56 5.82 19.91
C GLU A 253 11.52 5.15 18.92
N GLU A 254 11.74 3.83 19.05
CA GLU A 254 12.69 3.06 18.24
C GLU A 254 11.98 1.93 17.48
N ALA A 255 12.40 1.69 16.24
CA ALA A 255 12.09 0.46 15.50
C ALA A 255 13.26 -0.52 15.61
N GLY A 256 12.99 -1.83 15.64
CA GLY A 256 14.02 -2.84 15.87
C GLY A 256 15.15 -2.84 14.81
N LEU A 257 14.94 -2.19 13.67
CA LEU A 257 15.91 -2.06 12.57
C LEU A 257 16.17 -0.59 12.17
N GLY A 258 15.84 0.39 13.01
CA GLY A 258 16.16 1.79 12.72
C GLY A 258 15.20 2.78 13.34
N SER A 259 14.97 3.89 12.64
CA SER A 259 14.02 4.91 13.07
C SER A 259 12.59 4.36 13.09
N ARG A 260 11.84 4.73 14.13
CA ARG A 260 10.40 4.48 14.23
C ARG A 260 9.57 5.27 13.21
N TRP A 261 10.14 6.33 12.66
CA TRP A 261 9.45 7.27 11.77
C TRP A 261 10.15 7.33 10.42
N PHE A 262 9.40 7.58 9.36
CA PHE A 262 9.97 7.95 8.06
C PHE A 262 10.81 9.21 8.21
N THR A 263 12.03 9.18 7.69
CA THR A 263 13.02 10.26 7.84
C THR A 263 13.79 10.53 6.55
N ASP A 264 13.99 9.52 5.71
CA ASP A 264 14.71 9.65 4.45
C ASP A 264 13.89 9.01 3.33
N ALA A 265 13.23 9.88 2.56
CA ALA A 265 12.32 9.43 1.51
C ALA A 265 13.02 8.68 0.38
N SER A 266 14.28 9.02 0.08
CA SER A 266 15.03 8.41 -1.00
C SER A 266 15.46 7.01 -0.63
N VAL A 267 15.99 6.83 0.59
CA VAL A 267 16.35 5.49 1.11
C VAL A 267 15.12 4.60 1.21
N ASP A 268 14.03 5.12 1.77
CA ASP A 268 12.79 4.36 1.92
C ASP A 268 12.16 4.00 0.57
N ALA A 269 12.27 4.87 -0.45
CA ALA A 269 11.83 4.57 -1.81
C ALA A 269 12.68 3.49 -2.50
N GLU A 270 14.00 3.54 -2.33
CA GLU A 270 14.91 2.54 -2.89
C GLU A 270 14.71 1.15 -2.27
N GLU A 271 14.40 1.08 -0.97
CA GLU A 271 14.06 -0.19 -0.31
C GLU A 271 12.80 -0.87 -0.90
N GLU A 272 11.88 -0.09 -1.46
CA GLU A 272 10.71 -0.60 -2.18
C GLU A 272 10.89 -0.53 -3.70
N ASN A 273 12.10 -0.40 -4.23
CA ASN A 273 12.32 -0.52 -5.67
C ASN A 273 11.81 -1.88 -6.20
N GLN A 274 11.30 -1.91 -7.44
CA GLN A 274 10.74 -3.11 -8.05
C GLN A 274 11.74 -4.27 -8.07
N ASP A 275 13.00 -4.01 -8.42
CA ASP A 275 14.04 -5.05 -8.49
C ASP A 275 14.33 -5.67 -7.12
N VAL A 276 14.33 -4.83 -6.07
CA VAL A 276 14.51 -5.27 -4.68
C VAL A 276 13.36 -6.16 -4.23
N VAL A 277 12.13 -5.74 -4.53
CA VAL A 277 10.92 -6.47 -4.18
C VAL A 277 10.82 -7.79 -4.95
N ASP A 278 11.11 -7.80 -6.25
CA ASP A 278 11.01 -9.00 -7.07
C ASP A 278 12.06 -10.04 -6.69
N SER A 279 13.30 -9.60 -6.42
CA SER A 279 14.35 -10.46 -5.87
C SER A 279 13.92 -11.12 -4.57
N PHE A 280 13.32 -10.35 -3.66
CA PHE A 280 12.82 -10.89 -2.39
C PHE A 280 11.75 -11.98 -2.56
N PHE A 281 10.76 -11.76 -3.44
CA PHE A 281 9.68 -12.74 -3.63
C PHE A 281 10.11 -13.93 -4.49
N ALA A 282 11.08 -13.79 -5.38
CA ALA A 282 11.69 -14.92 -6.08
C ALA A 282 12.29 -15.92 -5.08
N ASP A 283 13.04 -15.42 -4.09
CA ASP A 283 13.62 -16.24 -3.02
C ASP A 283 12.54 -16.88 -2.14
N ALA A 284 11.52 -16.10 -1.76
CA ALA A 284 10.44 -16.57 -0.90
C ALA A 284 9.59 -17.67 -1.58
N ASN A 285 9.31 -17.54 -2.88
CA ASN A 285 8.54 -18.52 -3.64
C ASN A 285 9.35 -19.81 -3.86
N ALA A 286 10.66 -19.71 -4.13
CA ALA A 286 11.53 -20.88 -4.23
C ALA A 286 11.57 -21.71 -2.93
N VAL A 287 11.40 -21.07 -1.77
CA VAL A 287 11.20 -21.76 -0.49
C VAL A 287 9.84 -22.46 -0.44
N ALA A 288 8.77 -21.78 -0.85
CA ALA A 288 7.40 -22.30 -0.79
C ALA A 288 7.22 -23.54 -1.68
N ASP A 289 7.72 -23.50 -2.91
CA ASP A 289 7.63 -24.62 -3.87
C ASP A 289 8.29 -25.88 -3.32
N LYS A 290 9.47 -25.75 -2.69
CA LYS A 290 10.16 -26.87 -2.02
C LYS A 290 9.38 -27.47 -0.85
N VAL A 291 8.47 -26.72 -0.24
CA VAL A 291 7.58 -27.22 0.82
C VAL A 291 6.43 -28.02 0.21
N GLU A 292 5.86 -27.56 -0.90
CA GLU A 292 4.80 -28.26 -1.62
C GLU A 292 5.29 -29.59 -2.20
N GLU A 293 6.56 -29.70 -2.58
CA GLU A 293 7.22 -30.95 -3.01
C GLU A 293 7.44 -32.00 -1.90
N GLY A 294 6.84 -31.80 -0.70
CA GLY A 294 6.92 -32.75 0.42
C GLY A 294 8.03 -32.46 1.42
N GLY A 295 8.75 -31.34 1.25
CA GLY A 295 9.72 -30.85 2.23
C GLY A 295 9.04 -30.16 3.42
N ASN A 296 9.58 -30.31 4.63
CA ASN A 296 9.18 -29.43 5.73
C ASN A 296 9.74 -28.02 5.46
N ARG A 297 8.96 -26.96 5.68
CA ARG A 297 9.40 -25.54 5.61
C ARG A 297 10.70 -25.28 6.36
N ARG A 298 10.93 -25.95 7.49
CA ARG A 298 12.17 -25.84 8.25
C ARG A 298 13.39 -26.42 7.51
N ASP A 299 13.19 -27.44 6.69
CA ASP A 299 14.23 -28.13 5.92
C ASP A 299 14.40 -27.53 4.51
N ALA A 300 13.32 -27.08 3.87
CA ALA A 300 13.38 -26.27 2.64
C ALA A 300 14.23 -25.01 2.84
N TRP A 301 14.09 -24.37 4.01
CA TRP A 301 14.94 -23.26 4.45
C TRP A 301 16.41 -23.63 4.69
N LYS A 302 16.77 -24.90 4.94
CA LYS A 302 18.16 -25.34 5.12
C LYS A 302 18.87 -25.58 3.79
N VAL A 303 18.13 -25.95 2.75
CA VAL A 303 18.69 -26.22 1.41
C VAL A 303 19.13 -24.93 0.71
N LEU A 304 18.48 -23.80 1.01
CA LEU A 304 18.87 -22.47 0.52
C LEU A 304 19.95 -21.79 1.38
N LYS A 305 20.30 -22.36 2.55
CA LYS A 305 21.37 -21.90 3.45
C LYS A 305 22.77 -22.39 3.04
N GLY A 306 23.02 -22.57 1.75
CA GLY A 306 24.39 -22.60 1.25
C GLY A 306 25.02 -21.21 1.37
N ASP A 307 26.35 -21.15 1.43
CA ASP A 307 27.13 -19.92 1.68
C ASP A 307 26.79 -18.73 0.74
N GLU A 308 26.16 -18.99 -0.40
CA GLU A 308 25.73 -17.99 -1.40
C GLU A 308 24.67 -16.99 -0.89
N LEU A 309 23.71 -17.42 -0.05
CA LEU A 309 22.66 -16.51 0.44
C LEU A 309 23.18 -15.58 1.53
N LYS A 310 24.24 -16.00 2.23
CA LYS A 310 24.87 -15.21 3.28
C LYS A 310 25.66 -14.05 2.68
N GLU A 311 26.37 -14.27 1.57
CA GLU A 311 27.08 -13.21 0.84
C GLU A 311 26.12 -12.18 0.23
N LEU A 312 25.02 -12.61 -0.39
CA LEU A 312 23.98 -11.73 -0.93
C LEU A 312 23.28 -10.86 0.15
N TYR A 313 23.00 -11.44 1.32
CA TYR A 313 22.40 -10.69 2.44
C TYR A 313 23.42 -9.85 3.21
N GLU A 314 24.68 -10.25 3.29
CA GLU A 314 25.78 -9.45 3.85
C GLU A 314 26.14 -8.27 2.94
N GLU A 315 26.00 -8.38 1.61
CA GLU A 315 26.07 -7.26 0.66
C GLU A 315 24.86 -6.33 0.79
N ARG A 316 23.64 -6.86 0.99
CA ARG A 316 22.42 -6.08 1.29
C ARG A 316 22.50 -5.29 2.61
N ASN A 317 23.29 -5.75 3.59
CA ASN A 317 23.58 -5.02 4.82
C ASN A 317 24.60 -3.87 4.63
N LYS A 318 25.21 -3.74 3.46
CA LYS A 318 26.09 -2.64 3.07
C LYS A 318 25.38 -1.69 2.11
N GLY A 319 24.26 -1.09 2.54
CA GLY A 319 24.00 0.27 2.08
C GLY A 319 25.20 1.13 2.45
N GLU A 320 25.55 2.15 1.65
CA GLU A 320 26.72 3.01 1.90
C GLU A 320 26.78 3.61 3.33
N ASN A 321 25.67 3.54 4.09
CA ASN A 321 25.52 3.99 5.47
C ASN A 321 25.24 2.89 6.53
N GLY A 322 25.32 1.59 6.21
CA GLY A 322 25.23 0.50 7.20
C GLY A 322 23.87 0.32 7.90
N GLY A 323 22.78 0.84 7.33
CA GLY A 323 21.42 0.63 7.83
C GLY A 323 20.86 -0.72 7.39
N LYS A 324 20.24 -1.47 8.31
CA LYS A 324 19.43 -2.65 7.98
C LYS A 324 18.04 -2.17 7.57
N GLY A 325 17.60 -2.45 6.34
CA GLY A 325 16.28 -2.03 5.88
C GLY A 325 15.14 -2.57 6.76
N LEU A 326 14.10 -1.77 6.95
CA LEU A 326 12.98 -2.05 7.87
C LEU A 326 11.91 -2.96 7.24
N ASN A 327 11.92 -3.08 5.91
CA ASN A 327 10.82 -3.62 5.11
C ASN A 327 11.04 -5.08 4.66
N ASN A 328 11.56 -5.96 5.52
CA ASN A 328 11.63 -7.39 5.20
C ASN A 328 10.34 -8.08 5.67
N TRP A 329 9.38 -8.20 4.75
CA TRP A 329 8.06 -8.79 4.93
C TRP A 329 8.08 -10.31 4.98
#